data_AF-A0A973LBU5-F1
#
_entry.id   AF-A0A973LBU5-F1
#
_cell.length_a   1.000
_cell.length_b   1.000
_cell.length_c   1.000
_cell.angle_alpha   90.00
_cell.angle_beta   90.00
_cell.angle_gamma   90.00
#
_symmetry.space_group_name_H-M   'P 1'
#
loop_
_entity.id
_entity.type
_entity.pdbx_description
1 polymer ?
#
loop_
_entity_poly.entity_id
_entity_poly.type
_entity_poly.pdbx_seq_one_letter_code
_entity_poly.pdbx_strand_id
1 'polypeptide(L)'
;MADSPAPEGGAEPAGDPEDHRRVTADIPPCHCVICDSETAASQTLTVAENEAFADDDALEEDPEESVRSLVPGWFGEAAAHVRRTGWTSIGIMPGTRTPGWAFSVGLWHSYRAPEVSLFGLLLPDMQQRVNRAGRLIRDNKPFGLDIEVDGILDAQPVVAKRVHPAWYPTLFGFAVGFYRGAVPPFVQLVWPDSHGLFPWQPGCGLRCRTVQPQLWVPPELHPESSWQNPR
;
A
#
# COMPACT_ATOMS: atom_id res chain seq x y z
N MET A 1 -9.41 27.58 -69.31
CA MET A 1 -8.04 27.01 -69.39
C MET A 1 -7.54 26.93 -67.95
N ALA A 2 -7.99 26.00 -67.11
CA ALA A 2 -7.84 24.54 -67.17
C ALA A 2 -6.37 24.15 -67.42
N ASP A 3 -5.61 23.94 -66.35
CA ASP A 3 -5.11 22.60 -66.06
C ASP A 3 -4.85 22.40 -64.56
N SER A 4 -5.33 21.28 -64.05
CA SER A 4 -5.09 20.74 -62.72
C SER A 4 -4.01 19.66 -62.83
N PRO A 5 -3.41 19.24 -61.72
CA PRO A 5 -3.19 17.81 -61.58
C PRO A 5 -3.76 17.28 -60.27
N ALA A 6 -4.49 16.18 -60.39
CA ALA A 6 -4.87 15.28 -59.31
C ALA A 6 -4.13 13.93 -59.54
N PRO A 7 -4.36 12.90 -58.72
CA PRO A 7 -3.57 12.54 -57.56
C PRO A 7 -2.77 11.25 -57.78
N GLU A 8 -1.57 11.14 -57.22
CA GLU A 8 -0.87 9.84 -57.18
C GLU A 8 -1.28 9.06 -55.93
N GLY A 9 -1.96 7.94 -56.17
CA GLY A 9 -2.24 6.92 -55.18
C GLY A 9 -1.00 6.08 -54.88
N GLY A 10 -0.79 5.82 -53.59
CA GLY A 10 0.12 4.80 -53.09
C GLY A 10 -0.67 3.90 -52.14
N ALA A 11 -0.79 2.63 -52.52
CA ALA A 11 -1.52 1.59 -51.82
C ALA A 11 -0.98 1.32 -50.41
N GLU A 12 -1.88 0.99 -49.50
CA GLU A 12 -1.61 0.35 -48.21
C GLU A 12 -0.76 -0.92 -48.39
N PRO A 13 0.11 -1.23 -47.42
CA PRO A 13 0.29 -2.60 -46.99
C PRO A 13 -0.44 -2.80 -45.66
N ALA A 14 -1.43 -3.68 -45.70
CA ALA A 14 -2.01 -4.32 -44.53
C ALA A 14 -0.90 -5.01 -43.72
N GLY A 15 -0.65 -4.48 -42.52
CA GLY A 15 0.24 -5.08 -41.51
C GLY A 15 -0.60 -5.67 -40.39
N ASP A 16 -0.63 -7.00 -40.38
CA ASP A 16 -1.01 -7.99 -39.37
C ASP A 16 -1.65 -7.50 -38.03
N PRO A 17 -2.84 -8.04 -37.66
CA PRO A 17 -3.49 -7.73 -36.40
C PRO A 17 -3.11 -8.75 -35.33
N GLU A 18 -2.02 -8.56 -34.59
CA GLU A 18 -1.81 -9.27 -33.32
C GLU A 18 -0.60 -8.74 -32.54
N ASP A 19 -0.86 -8.00 -31.45
CA ASP A 19 -0.28 -8.33 -30.15
C ASP A 19 -1.14 -7.67 -29.08
N HIS A 20 -2.32 -8.24 -28.82
CA HIS A 20 -2.92 -8.14 -27.49
C HIS A 20 -2.02 -8.90 -26.53
N ARG A 21 -0.85 -8.33 -26.25
CA ARG A 21 0.02 -8.76 -25.18
C ARG A 21 -0.80 -8.55 -23.92
N ARG A 22 -1.41 -9.65 -23.47
CA ARG A 22 -1.86 -9.82 -22.10
C ARG A 22 -0.74 -9.24 -21.25
N VAL A 23 -1.02 -8.11 -20.62
CA VAL A 23 -0.19 -7.58 -19.55
C VAL A 23 -0.17 -8.70 -18.52
N THR A 24 0.89 -9.50 -18.54
CA THR A 24 1.11 -10.59 -17.60
C THR A 24 1.17 -9.96 -16.23
N ALA A 25 0.06 -10.07 -15.52
CA ALA A 25 -0.15 -9.55 -14.17
C ALA A 25 0.55 -10.43 -13.12
N ASP A 26 1.82 -10.80 -13.34
CA ASP A 26 2.45 -11.90 -12.60
C ASP A 26 3.85 -11.62 -12.04
N ILE A 27 4.29 -10.37 -11.91
CA ILE A 27 5.48 -10.06 -11.10
C ILE A 27 5.32 -8.73 -10.36
N PRO A 28 4.94 -8.69 -9.06
CA PRO A 28 5.26 -7.53 -8.23
C PRO A 28 6.79 -7.46 -8.07
N PRO A 29 7.41 -6.27 -8.12
CA PRO A 29 8.87 -6.15 -8.07
C PRO A 29 9.41 -6.79 -6.78
N CYS A 30 10.65 -7.32 -6.85
CA CYS A 30 11.42 -7.99 -5.78
C CYS A 30 11.72 -7.14 -4.53
N HIS A 31 10.87 -6.15 -4.25
CA HIS A 31 11.05 -5.02 -3.36
C HIS A 31 9.92 -4.91 -2.32
N CYS A 32 8.92 -5.81 -2.35
CA CYS A 32 7.86 -5.84 -1.35
C CYS A 32 8.29 -6.71 -0.17
N VAL A 33 7.95 -6.31 1.07
CA VAL A 33 8.14 -7.11 2.28
C VAL A 33 6.84 -7.07 3.07
N ILE A 34 6.31 -8.24 3.43
CA ILE A 34 5.19 -8.37 4.37
C ILE A 34 5.75 -8.43 5.78
N CYS A 35 5.22 -7.61 6.69
CA CYS A 35 5.61 -7.62 8.10
C CYS A 35 4.49 -8.17 8.98
N ASP A 36 4.70 -9.39 9.49
CA ASP A 36 3.85 -10.03 10.48
C ASP A 36 4.40 -9.70 11.87
N SER A 37 3.92 -8.62 12.48
CA SER A 37 4.37 -8.21 13.81
C SER A 37 3.82 -9.09 14.96
N GLU A 38 3.36 -10.31 14.69
CA GLU A 38 2.84 -11.22 15.73
C GLU A 38 3.91 -12.13 16.39
N THR A 39 5.15 -12.15 15.91
CA THR A 39 6.20 -13.00 16.53
C THR A 39 7.03 -12.27 17.59
N ALA A 40 6.38 -11.54 18.50
CA ALA A 40 7.02 -10.93 19.67
C ALA A 40 6.11 -11.00 20.89
N ALA A 41 5.66 -12.20 21.25
CA ALA A 41 5.14 -12.49 22.58
C ALA A 41 5.82 -13.75 23.12
N SER A 42 6.67 -13.53 24.12
CA SER A 42 7.36 -14.54 24.93
C SER A 42 6.39 -15.62 25.38
N GLN A 43 6.54 -16.84 24.88
CA GLN A 43 5.88 -18.01 25.45
C GLN A 43 6.76 -18.58 26.55
N THR A 44 6.42 -18.28 27.81
CA THR A 44 6.68 -19.23 28.89
C THR A 44 5.53 -20.23 28.86
N LEU A 45 5.74 -21.37 28.21
CA LEU A 45 4.80 -22.50 28.23
C LEU A 45 4.84 -23.15 29.62
N THR A 46 3.77 -23.04 30.40
CA THR A 46 3.47 -24.01 31.45
C THR A 46 2.67 -25.15 30.83
N VAL A 47 3.22 -26.36 30.93
CA VAL A 47 2.56 -27.61 30.53
C VAL A 47 1.38 -27.85 31.46
N ALA A 48 0.19 -27.97 30.90
CA ALA A 48 -0.92 -28.68 31.52
C ALA A 48 -1.60 -29.50 30.42
N GLU A 49 -1.45 -30.80 30.55
CA GLU A 49 -2.02 -31.85 29.72
C GLU A 49 -3.55 -31.76 29.71
N ASN A 50 -4.15 -32.05 28.56
CA ASN A 50 -5.44 -32.76 28.50
C ASN A 50 -5.61 -33.35 27.10
N GLU A 51 -5.30 -34.63 26.98
CA GLU A 51 -5.79 -35.48 25.90
C GLU A 51 -7.23 -35.90 26.22
N ALA A 52 -8.14 -35.76 25.26
CA ALA A 52 -9.31 -36.62 25.12
C ALA A 52 -9.91 -36.50 23.70
N PHE A 53 -9.57 -37.48 22.87
CA PHE A 53 -10.49 -38.27 22.03
C PHE A 53 -11.70 -37.56 21.37
N ALA A 54 -11.59 -37.29 20.08
CA ALA A 54 -12.63 -37.57 19.09
C ALA A 54 -11.99 -37.66 17.70
N ASP A 55 -12.08 -38.86 17.11
CA ASP A 55 -11.95 -39.10 15.67
C ASP A 55 -13.09 -38.35 14.97
N ASP A 56 -12.76 -37.30 14.24
CA ASP A 56 -13.57 -36.78 13.14
C ASP A 56 -12.58 -36.41 12.04
N ASP A 57 -12.40 -37.33 11.09
CA ASP A 57 -11.56 -37.17 9.89
C ASP A 57 -12.26 -36.23 8.90
N ALA A 58 -12.72 -35.09 9.41
CA ALA A 58 -12.98 -33.92 8.61
C ALA A 58 -11.60 -33.42 8.19
N LEU A 59 -11.27 -33.62 6.92
CA LEU A 59 -10.25 -32.82 6.26
C LEU A 59 -10.66 -31.35 6.46
N GLU A 60 -10.19 -30.73 7.55
CA GLU A 60 -10.28 -29.30 7.73
C GLU A 60 -9.49 -28.72 6.57
N GLU A 61 -10.18 -28.39 5.49
CA GLU A 61 -9.61 -27.73 4.34
C GLU A 61 -8.90 -26.50 4.88
N ASP A 62 -7.56 -26.47 4.82
CA ASP A 62 -6.80 -25.32 5.28
C ASP A 62 -7.33 -24.10 4.52
N PRO A 63 -8.01 -23.17 5.20
CA PRO A 63 -8.58 -22.00 4.54
C PRO A 63 -7.47 -21.15 3.91
N GLU A 64 -6.23 -21.27 4.40
CA GLU A 64 -5.06 -20.61 3.85
C GLU A 64 -4.58 -21.27 2.57
N GLU A 65 -4.48 -22.59 2.52
CA GLU A 65 -4.15 -23.33 1.29
C GLU A 65 -5.19 -23.03 0.20
N SER A 66 -6.47 -22.97 0.55
CA SER A 66 -7.54 -22.58 -0.37
C SER A 66 -7.33 -21.17 -0.94
N VAL A 67 -6.91 -20.20 -0.13
CA VAL A 67 -6.66 -18.81 -0.58
C VAL A 67 -5.39 -18.70 -1.40
N ARG A 68 -4.30 -19.34 -0.96
CA ARG A 68 -3.02 -19.37 -1.68
C ARG A 68 -3.17 -20.08 -3.03
N SER A 69 -4.02 -21.11 -3.09
CA SER A 69 -4.39 -21.81 -4.32
C SER A 69 -5.21 -20.92 -5.27
N LEU A 70 -6.18 -20.17 -4.75
CA LEU A 70 -7.00 -19.25 -5.55
C LEU A 70 -6.22 -18.05 -6.10
N VAL A 71 -5.18 -17.59 -5.40
CA VAL A 71 -4.32 -16.48 -5.84
C VAL A 71 -2.85 -16.83 -5.55
N PRO A 72 -2.16 -17.55 -6.43
CA PRO A 72 -0.76 -17.92 -6.20
C PRO A 72 0.18 -16.73 -6.00
N GLY A 73 1.21 -16.90 -5.19
CA GLY A 73 2.27 -15.90 -4.96
C GLY A 73 1.90 -14.79 -3.97
N TRP A 74 2.53 -13.62 -4.14
CA TRP A 74 2.52 -12.54 -3.15
C TRP A 74 1.12 -12.01 -2.78
N PHE A 75 0.20 -12.04 -3.75
CA PHE A 75 -1.18 -11.60 -3.50
C PHE A 75 -1.96 -12.62 -2.65
N GLY A 76 -1.71 -13.93 -2.81
CA GLY A 76 -2.33 -14.98 -1.98
C GLY A 76 -1.86 -14.93 -0.54
N GLU A 77 -0.56 -14.74 -0.32
CA GLU A 77 0.01 -14.56 1.02
C GLU A 77 -0.59 -13.33 1.72
N ALA A 78 -0.64 -12.19 1.02
CA ALA A 78 -1.28 -10.99 1.53
C ALA A 78 -2.77 -11.22 1.81
N ALA A 79 -3.50 -11.91 0.93
CA ALA A 79 -4.92 -12.20 1.12
C ALA A 79 -5.17 -13.14 2.32
N ALA A 80 -4.33 -14.16 2.50
CA ALA A 80 -4.40 -15.06 3.65
C ALA A 80 -4.13 -14.29 4.95
N HIS A 81 -3.10 -13.43 4.98
CA HIS A 81 -2.81 -12.60 6.15
C HIS A 81 -3.97 -11.63 6.45
N VAL A 82 -4.52 -10.95 5.43
CA VAL A 82 -5.68 -10.05 5.58
C VAL A 82 -6.89 -10.78 6.15
N ARG A 83 -7.16 -12.03 5.74
CA ARG A 83 -8.27 -12.82 6.30
C ARG A 83 -8.10 -13.10 7.79
N ARG A 84 -6.88 -13.33 8.25
CA ARG A 84 -6.59 -13.60 9.66
C ARG A 84 -6.65 -12.35 10.53
N THR A 85 -6.03 -11.27 10.07
CA THR A 85 -5.74 -10.10 10.92
C THR A 85 -6.58 -8.87 10.59
N GLY A 86 -7.23 -8.87 9.43
CA GLY A 86 -8.03 -7.77 8.89
C GLY A 86 -7.26 -6.86 7.92
N TRP A 87 -5.92 -6.82 7.97
CA TRP A 87 -5.09 -6.07 7.04
C TRP A 87 -3.68 -6.66 6.93
N THR A 88 -2.87 -6.20 5.99
CA THR A 88 -1.42 -6.44 6.02
C THR A 88 -0.67 -5.15 5.72
N SER A 89 0.50 -4.98 6.33
CA SER A 89 1.39 -3.85 6.07
C SER A 89 2.42 -4.23 5.01
N ILE A 90 2.23 -3.69 3.82
CA ILE A 90 3.15 -3.82 2.68
C ILE A 90 4.25 -2.78 2.82
N GLY A 91 5.50 -3.22 2.86
CA GLY A 91 6.67 -2.36 2.78
C GLY A 91 7.27 -2.39 1.38
N ILE A 92 7.50 -1.24 0.78
CA ILE A 92 8.29 -1.09 -0.44
C ILE A 92 9.70 -0.65 -0.05
N MET A 93 10.67 -1.48 -0.41
CA MET A 93 12.08 -1.23 -0.16
C MET A 93 12.55 0.05 -0.89
N PRO A 94 13.60 0.73 -0.40
CA PRO A 94 14.18 1.87 -1.11
C PRO A 94 14.78 1.42 -2.46
N GLY A 95 14.49 2.19 -3.51
CA GLY A 95 15.13 2.07 -4.82
C GLY A 95 16.42 2.89 -4.92
N THR A 96 16.97 3.01 -6.13
CA THR A 96 18.20 3.79 -6.36
C THR A 96 18.02 5.30 -6.15
N ARG A 97 16.82 5.82 -6.44
CA ARG A 97 16.48 7.25 -6.36
C ARG A 97 15.23 7.53 -5.53
N THR A 98 14.61 6.49 -4.99
CA THR A 98 13.32 6.58 -4.28
C THR A 98 13.48 6.01 -2.89
N PRO A 99 13.16 6.74 -1.82
CA PRO A 99 13.12 6.17 -0.48
C PRO A 99 12.03 5.10 -0.40
N GLY A 100 12.17 4.16 0.54
CA GLY A 100 11.13 3.18 0.81
C GLY A 100 9.90 3.83 1.46
N TRP A 101 8.77 3.13 1.42
CA TRP A 101 7.52 3.53 2.07
C TRP A 101 6.72 2.31 2.49
N ALA A 102 5.73 2.50 3.37
CA ALA A 102 4.82 1.42 3.76
C ALA A 102 3.36 1.84 3.64
N PHE A 103 2.49 0.87 3.39
CA PHE A 103 1.05 1.07 3.34
C PHE A 103 0.29 -0.20 3.68
N SER A 104 -0.98 -0.05 4.03
CA SER A 104 -1.86 -1.19 4.28
C SER A 104 -2.57 -1.67 3.02
N VAL A 105 -2.92 -2.96 3.01
CA VAL A 105 -4.04 -3.48 2.22
C VAL A 105 -4.95 -4.31 3.12
N GLY A 106 -6.24 -4.37 2.81
CA GLY A 106 -7.25 -5.13 3.54
C GLY A 106 -8.12 -4.31 4.50
N LEU A 107 -7.70 -3.10 4.92
CA LEU A 107 -8.52 -2.27 5.82
C LEU A 107 -9.88 -1.93 5.21
N TRP A 108 -9.92 -1.69 3.91
CA TRP A 108 -11.16 -1.45 3.20
C TRP A 108 -12.11 -2.65 3.24
N HIS A 109 -11.58 -3.87 3.06
CA HIS A 109 -12.40 -5.09 3.08
C HIS A 109 -12.95 -5.39 4.46
N SER A 110 -12.11 -5.26 5.48
CA SER A 110 -12.41 -5.70 6.85
C SER A 110 -13.19 -4.66 7.66
N TYR A 111 -12.89 -3.37 7.47
CA TYR A 111 -13.43 -2.28 8.31
C TYR A 111 -14.09 -1.15 7.53
N ARG A 112 -14.11 -1.21 6.18
CA ARG A 112 -14.60 -0.12 5.31
C ARG A 112 -13.91 1.22 5.57
N ALA A 113 -12.66 1.15 6.02
CA ALA A 113 -11.80 2.30 6.25
C ALA A 113 -10.85 2.51 5.06
N PRO A 114 -10.35 3.75 4.83
CA PRO A 114 -9.33 3.98 3.82
C PRO A 114 -8.05 3.21 4.16
N GLU A 115 -7.29 2.84 3.13
CA GLU A 115 -5.95 2.32 3.34
C GLU A 115 -5.03 3.44 3.83
N VAL A 116 -4.08 3.09 4.70
CA VAL A 116 -3.14 4.04 5.29
C VAL A 116 -1.76 3.88 4.68
N SER A 117 -1.03 4.98 4.55
CA SER A 117 0.34 5.00 4.02
C SER A 117 1.24 5.92 4.84
N LEU A 118 2.52 5.58 4.95
CA LEU A 118 3.51 6.34 5.72
C LEU A 118 4.82 6.45 4.94
N PHE A 119 5.47 7.61 5.05
CA PHE A 119 6.68 7.98 4.30
C PHE A 119 7.71 8.64 5.22
N GLY A 120 8.97 8.62 4.80
CA GLY A 120 10.02 9.44 5.39
C GLY A 120 10.63 8.93 6.71
N LEU A 121 10.34 7.69 7.08
CA LEU A 121 10.90 6.99 8.23
C LEU A 121 11.60 5.70 7.76
N LEU A 122 12.24 4.96 8.68
CA LEU A 122 12.81 3.66 8.34
C LEU A 122 11.68 2.66 8.00
N LEU A 123 11.90 1.76 7.04
CA LEU A 123 10.83 0.86 6.57
C LEU A 123 10.20 0.01 7.69
N PRO A 124 10.98 -0.64 8.59
CA PRO A 124 10.41 -1.41 9.69
C PRO A 124 9.55 -0.55 10.62
N ASP A 125 10.00 0.68 10.91
CA ASP A 125 9.22 1.64 11.66
C ASP A 125 7.91 1.93 10.92
N MET A 126 7.96 2.30 9.64
CA MET A 126 6.75 2.62 8.88
C MET A 126 5.72 1.50 8.92
N GLN A 127 6.15 0.24 8.75
CA GLN A 127 5.25 -0.91 8.84
C GLN A 127 4.64 -1.06 10.24
N GLN A 128 5.41 -0.87 11.30
CA GLN A 128 4.90 -0.91 12.66
C GLN A 128 3.83 0.17 12.91
N ARG A 129 4.02 1.39 12.39
CA ARG A 129 3.06 2.51 12.54
C ARG A 129 1.81 2.29 11.68
N VAL A 130 1.95 1.74 10.47
CA VAL A 130 0.82 1.29 9.64
C VAL A 130 -0.02 0.25 10.41
N ASN A 131 0.63 -0.74 11.04
CA ASN A 131 -0.06 -1.72 11.87
C ASN A 131 -0.74 -1.08 13.09
N ARG A 132 -0.15 -0.03 13.67
CA ARG A 132 -0.76 0.71 14.78
C ARG A 132 -2.01 1.48 14.33
N ALA A 133 -1.97 2.11 13.16
CA ALA A 133 -3.14 2.75 12.56
C ALA A 133 -4.25 1.73 12.28
N GLY A 134 -3.92 0.55 11.74
CA GLY A 134 -4.88 -0.54 11.54
C GLY A 134 -5.57 -0.98 12.84
N ARG A 135 -4.81 -1.09 13.95
CA ARG A 135 -5.38 -1.38 15.28
C ARG A 135 -6.32 -0.27 15.77
N LEU A 136 -5.96 1.00 15.60
CA LEU A 136 -6.84 2.12 15.98
C LEU A 136 -8.17 2.08 15.21
N ILE A 137 -8.11 1.80 13.90
CA ILE A 137 -9.29 1.66 13.05
C ILE A 137 -10.15 0.47 13.49
N ARG A 138 -9.55 -0.70 13.70
CA ARG A 138 -10.25 -1.89 14.22
C ARG A 138 -10.95 -1.62 15.54
N ASP A 139 -10.27 -0.92 16.45
CA ASP A 139 -10.77 -0.62 17.80
C ASP A 139 -11.73 0.59 17.80
N ASN A 140 -12.14 1.09 16.63
CA ASN A 140 -13.05 2.22 16.41
C ASN A 140 -12.61 3.49 17.16
N LYS A 141 -11.29 3.70 17.25
CA LYS A 141 -10.71 4.93 17.82
C LYS A 141 -10.86 6.09 16.83
N PRO A 142 -10.87 7.35 17.31
CA PRO A 142 -10.94 8.51 16.44
C PRO A 142 -9.85 8.48 15.36
N PHE A 143 -10.28 8.38 14.10
CA PHE A 143 -9.42 8.39 12.93
C PHE A 143 -10.18 9.13 11.82
N GLY A 144 -9.69 10.29 11.41
CA GLY A 144 -10.39 11.18 10.47
C GLY A 144 -9.43 11.94 9.59
N LEU A 145 -9.94 12.41 8.45
CA LEU A 145 -9.19 13.26 7.53
C LEU A 145 -8.96 14.64 8.14
N ASP A 146 -7.76 15.18 7.92
CA ASP A 146 -7.37 16.55 8.28
C ASP A 146 -7.50 16.89 9.77
N ILE A 147 -7.58 15.87 10.63
CA ILE A 147 -7.50 15.99 12.09
C ILE A 147 -6.27 15.27 12.61
N GLU A 148 -5.80 15.70 13.77
CA GLU A 148 -4.73 15.02 14.50
C GLU A 148 -5.22 13.68 15.04
N VAL A 149 -4.41 12.65 14.82
CA VAL A 149 -4.63 11.27 15.24
C VAL A 149 -3.49 10.88 16.18
N ASP A 150 -3.83 10.70 17.44
CA ASP A 150 -2.91 10.26 18.47
C ASP A 150 -2.64 8.76 18.41
N GLY A 151 -1.52 8.36 19.03
CA GLY A 151 -1.23 6.96 19.24
C GLY A 151 -0.91 6.20 17.95
N ILE A 152 -0.42 6.88 16.91
CA ILE A 152 0.28 6.26 15.77
C ILE A 152 1.80 6.37 15.96
N LEU A 153 2.27 7.56 16.35
CA LEU A 153 3.61 7.74 16.91
C LEU A 153 3.53 7.75 18.44
N ASP A 154 4.66 7.58 19.11
CA ASP A 154 4.71 7.48 20.56
C ASP A 154 4.49 8.81 21.27
N ALA A 155 5.00 9.91 20.71
CA ALA A 155 5.06 11.21 21.39
C ALA A 155 4.32 12.35 20.67
N GLN A 156 3.89 12.14 19.42
CA GLN A 156 3.32 13.20 18.59
C GLN A 156 2.14 12.69 17.78
N PRO A 157 1.11 13.53 17.54
CA PRO A 157 0.03 13.16 16.64
C PRO A 157 0.52 13.10 15.20
N VAL A 158 -0.22 12.38 14.36
CA VAL A 158 -0.10 12.48 12.90
C VAL A 158 -1.39 13.08 12.33
N VAL A 159 -1.34 13.64 11.13
CA VAL A 159 -2.55 14.07 10.41
C VAL A 159 -2.77 13.16 9.22
N ALA A 160 -3.97 12.60 9.10
CA ALA A 160 -4.34 11.79 7.94
C ALA A 160 -4.77 12.72 6.79
N LYS A 161 -4.00 12.73 5.70
CA LYS A 161 -4.29 13.49 4.49
C LYS A 161 -4.76 12.56 3.38
N ARG A 162 -5.85 12.92 2.68
CA ARG A 162 -6.31 12.12 1.54
C ARG A 162 -5.25 12.11 0.43
N VAL A 163 -4.93 10.92 -0.06
CA VAL A 163 -4.02 10.74 -1.20
C VAL A 163 -4.79 11.00 -2.50
N HIS A 164 -4.23 11.85 -3.35
CA HIS A 164 -4.76 12.12 -4.68
C HIS A 164 -4.64 10.87 -5.57
N PRO A 165 -5.71 10.43 -6.27
CA PRO A 165 -5.71 9.18 -7.04
C PRO A 165 -4.62 9.04 -8.10
N ALA A 166 -4.12 10.15 -8.65
CA ALA A 166 -3.02 10.15 -9.61
C ALA A 166 -1.70 9.55 -9.07
N TRP A 167 -1.56 9.44 -7.75
CA TRP A 167 -0.41 8.74 -7.13
C TRP A 167 -0.54 7.21 -7.14
N TYR A 168 -1.74 6.66 -7.37
CA TYR A 168 -2.00 5.23 -7.13
C TYR A 168 -1.21 4.31 -8.04
N PRO A 169 -1.15 4.52 -9.35
CA PRO A 169 -0.37 3.67 -10.24
C PRO A 169 1.12 3.65 -9.88
N THR A 170 1.62 4.78 -9.39
CA THR A 170 3.05 5.02 -9.14
C THR A 170 3.50 4.48 -7.78
N LEU A 171 2.71 4.65 -6.72
CA LEU A 171 3.12 4.33 -5.34
C LEU A 171 2.40 3.12 -4.74
N PHE A 172 1.26 2.72 -5.31
CA PHE A 172 0.40 1.69 -4.74
C PHE A 172 0.13 0.56 -5.73
N GLY A 173 1.07 0.26 -6.63
CA GLY A 173 0.95 -0.79 -7.65
C GLY A 173 0.59 -2.17 -7.09
N PHE A 174 1.13 -2.54 -5.92
CA PHE A 174 0.71 -3.77 -5.23
C PHE A 174 -0.77 -3.72 -4.85
N ALA A 175 -1.26 -2.61 -4.28
CA ALA A 175 -2.67 -2.46 -3.95
C ALA A 175 -3.56 -2.46 -5.20
N VAL A 176 -3.11 -1.84 -6.30
CA VAL A 176 -3.81 -1.90 -7.60
C VAL A 176 -4.00 -3.36 -8.05
N GLY A 177 -2.96 -4.18 -7.97
CA GLY A 177 -3.05 -5.62 -8.27
C GLY A 177 -3.95 -6.37 -7.29
N PHE A 178 -3.72 -6.18 -5.99
CA PHE A 178 -4.48 -6.83 -4.91
C PHE A 178 -6.00 -6.56 -5.01
N TYR A 179 -6.38 -5.31 -5.27
CA TYR A 179 -7.78 -4.88 -5.43
C TYR A 179 -8.32 -5.05 -6.85
N ARG A 180 -7.58 -5.72 -7.75
CA ARG A 180 -7.98 -5.96 -9.14
C ARG A 180 -8.41 -4.67 -9.87
N GLY A 181 -7.72 -3.57 -9.61
CA GLY A 181 -7.95 -2.25 -10.18
C GLY A 181 -8.99 -1.38 -9.45
N ALA A 182 -9.86 -1.95 -8.61
CA ALA A 182 -10.87 -1.20 -7.85
C ALA A 182 -10.28 -0.65 -6.53
N VAL A 183 -9.26 0.22 -6.64
CA VAL A 183 -8.47 0.67 -5.49
C VAL A 183 -9.30 1.55 -4.55
N PRO A 184 -9.40 1.20 -3.25
CA PRO A 184 -10.09 2.02 -2.26
C PRO A 184 -9.34 3.34 -2.01
N PRO A 185 -9.98 4.31 -1.33
CA PRO A 185 -9.30 5.55 -0.96
C PRO A 185 -8.09 5.28 -0.06
N PHE A 186 -6.98 5.95 -0.36
CA PHE A 186 -5.79 6.00 0.49
C PHE A 186 -5.72 7.30 1.30
N VAL A 187 -5.15 7.21 2.49
CA VAL A 187 -4.69 8.33 3.30
C VAL A 187 -3.19 8.22 3.57
N GLN A 188 -2.52 9.36 3.58
CA GLN A 188 -1.16 9.50 4.03
C GLN A 188 -1.19 9.97 5.49
N LEU A 189 -0.51 9.24 6.35
CA LEU A 189 -0.22 9.66 7.72
C LEU A 189 0.97 10.61 7.68
N VAL A 190 0.74 11.90 7.94
CA VAL A 190 1.80 12.92 7.92
C VAL A 190 2.25 13.20 9.33
N TRP A 191 3.54 13.14 9.59
CA TRP A 191 4.11 13.37 10.91
C TRP A 191 4.78 14.76 11.03
N PRO A 192 4.74 15.40 12.21
CA PRO A 192 5.36 16.70 12.44
C PRO A 192 6.85 16.60 12.77
N ASP A 193 7.58 17.71 12.71
CA ASP A 193 8.96 17.75 13.18
C ASP A 193 9.08 17.68 14.72
N SER A 194 10.30 17.75 15.26
CA SER A 194 10.55 17.71 16.71
C SER A 194 9.94 18.86 17.50
N HIS A 195 9.47 19.92 16.84
CA HIS A 195 8.76 21.05 17.45
C HIS A 195 7.23 20.92 17.32
N GLY A 196 6.73 19.81 16.76
CA GLY A 196 5.31 19.60 16.52
C GLY A 196 4.78 20.32 15.29
N LEU A 197 5.66 20.79 14.39
CA LEU A 197 5.25 21.50 13.17
C LEU A 197 5.14 20.54 11.98
N PHE A 198 3.98 20.51 11.34
CA PHE A 198 3.72 19.74 10.13
C PHE A 198 4.38 20.36 8.89
N PRO A 199 4.60 19.58 7.81
CA PRO A 199 5.32 20.05 6.61
C PRO A 199 4.79 21.33 5.95
N TRP A 200 3.49 21.63 6.12
CA TRP A 200 2.85 22.84 5.58
C TRP A 200 2.89 24.05 6.53
N GLN A 201 3.30 23.87 7.78
CA GLN A 201 3.33 24.94 8.76
C GLN A 201 4.62 25.77 8.63
N PRO A 202 4.54 27.11 8.76
CA PRO A 202 5.72 27.97 8.79
C PRO A 202 6.68 27.54 9.91
N GLY A 203 7.98 27.47 9.59
CA GLY A 203 9.02 27.09 10.57
C GLY A 203 9.28 25.59 10.69
N CYS A 204 8.51 24.72 10.01
CA CYS A 204 8.78 23.28 10.00
C CYS A 204 10.18 22.96 9.45
N GLY A 205 10.90 22.11 10.18
CA GLY A 205 12.26 21.69 9.85
C GLY A 205 12.38 21.05 8.46
N LEU A 206 13.51 21.33 7.78
CA LEU A 206 13.73 20.93 6.38
C LEU A 206 13.56 19.42 6.16
N ARG A 207 14.11 18.59 7.06
CA ARG A 207 14.01 17.13 6.96
C ARG A 207 12.56 16.68 6.87
N CYS A 208 11.69 17.15 7.76
CA CYS A 208 10.27 16.80 7.80
C CYS A 208 9.57 17.10 6.47
N ARG A 209 9.92 18.25 5.85
CA ARG A 209 9.37 18.71 4.57
C ARG A 209 9.88 17.94 3.36
N THR A 210 11.14 17.48 3.37
CA THR A 210 11.76 16.85 2.19
C THR A 210 11.56 15.34 2.14
N VAL A 211 11.43 14.68 3.28
CA VAL A 211 11.34 13.21 3.34
C VAL A 211 9.90 12.69 3.19
N GLN A 212 8.89 13.56 3.30
CA GLN A 212 7.48 13.22 3.15
C GLN A 212 6.92 13.86 1.86
N PRO A 213 6.44 13.06 0.89
CA PRO A 213 5.73 13.63 -0.25
C PRO A 213 4.41 14.26 0.20
N GLN A 214 3.86 15.18 -0.58
CA GLN A 214 2.57 15.81 -0.31
C GLN A 214 1.53 15.14 -1.20
N LEU A 215 1.07 13.96 -0.80
CA LEU A 215 0.23 13.15 -1.67
C LEU A 215 -1.19 13.71 -1.86
N TRP A 216 -1.59 14.71 -1.07
CA TRP A 216 -2.85 15.44 -1.25
C TRP A 216 -2.79 16.47 -2.39
N VAL A 217 -1.61 16.70 -2.97
CA VAL A 217 -1.42 17.50 -4.19
C VAL A 217 -1.19 16.53 -5.35
N PRO A 218 -1.82 16.73 -6.53
CA PRO A 218 -1.56 15.88 -7.68
C PRO A 218 -0.07 15.92 -8.10
N PRO A 219 0.51 14.83 -8.64
CA PRO A 219 1.93 14.75 -8.99
C PRO A 219 2.43 15.92 -9.85
N GLU A 220 1.61 16.41 -10.77
CA GLU A 220 1.94 17.50 -11.70
C GLU A 220 2.13 18.85 -11.00
N LEU A 221 1.54 19.02 -9.82
CA LEU A 221 1.65 20.22 -8.98
C LEU A 221 2.53 19.99 -7.74
N HIS A 222 3.09 18.79 -7.60
CA HIS A 222 3.96 18.44 -6.48
C HIS A 222 5.32 19.18 -6.63
N PRO A 223 5.92 19.69 -5.55
CA PRO A 223 7.27 20.24 -5.61
C PRO A 223 8.31 19.19 -6.01
N GLU A 224 9.29 19.56 -6.85
CA GLU A 224 10.30 18.61 -7.35
C GLU A 224 10.96 17.85 -6.20
N SER A 225 10.92 16.52 -6.27
CA SER A 225 11.42 15.62 -5.23
C SER A 225 11.68 14.22 -5.77
N SER A 226 12.33 13.38 -4.96
CA SER A 226 12.56 11.96 -5.25
C SER A 226 11.28 11.13 -5.45
N TRP A 227 10.11 11.70 -5.21
CA TRP A 227 8.83 10.99 -5.23
C TRP A 227 8.08 11.09 -6.56
N GLN A 228 8.44 12.02 -7.47
CA GLN A 228 7.69 12.24 -8.72
C GLN A 228 7.97 11.19 -9.82
N ASN A 229 9.05 10.43 -9.71
CA ASN A 229 9.40 9.41 -10.70
C ASN A 229 10.15 8.24 -10.04
N PRO A 230 9.45 7.43 -9.22
CA PRO A 230 10.06 6.26 -8.64
C PRO A 230 10.26 5.19 -9.71
N ARG A 231 11.46 5.15 -10.29
CA ARG A 231 11.91 4.06 -11.17
C ARG A 231 12.73 3.05 -10.39
#